data_AF-A0A976KIE8-F1
#
_entry.id   AF-A0A976KIE8-F1
#
_cell.length_a   1.000
_cell.length_b   1.000
_cell.length_c   1.000
_cell.angle_alpha   90.00
_cell.angle_beta   90.00
_cell.angle_gamma   90.00
#
_symmetry.space_group_name_H-M   'P 1'
#
loop_
_entity.id
_entity.type
_entity.pdbx_description
1 polymer ?
#
loop_
_entity_poly.entity_id
_entity_poly.type
_entity_poly.pdbx_seq_one_letter_code
_entity_poly.pdbx_strand_id
1 'polypeptide(L)' 'MLIESVAGSAAYTAFRTSKLLQTIQQDLPDVEALQVQFLHLVHFNREPDSFERQVIQQLLHYGES' A
#
# COMPACT_ATOMS: atom_id res chain seq x y z
N MET A 1 -13.12 -5.80 18.89
CA MET A 1 -12.69 -6.35 17.60
C MET A 1 -12.62 -5.19 16.63
N LEU A 2 -11.41 -4.71 16.33
CA LEU A 2 -11.19 -3.53 15.49
C LEU A 2 -10.26 -3.92 14.34
N ILE A 3 -10.59 -3.51 13.12
CA ILE A 3 -9.73 -3.66 11.95
C ILE A 3 -9.30 -2.27 11.51
N GLU A 4 -8.00 -2.06 11.36
CA GLU A 4 -7.46 -0.81 10.84
C GLU A 4 -6.66 -1.06 9.58
N SER A 5 -6.78 -0.16 8.62
CA SER A 5 -6.00 -0.18 7.39
C SER A 5 -4.78 0.72 7.53
N VAL A 6 -3.60 0.19 7.24
CA VAL A 6 -2.34 0.94 7.21
C VAL A 6 -1.76 0.89 5.79
N ALA A 7 -1.56 2.05 5.18
CA ALA A 7 -0.92 2.16 3.88
C ALA A 7 0.58 1.85 4.02
N GLY A 8 1.07 0.99 3.13
CA GLY A 8 2.49 0.63 3.03
C GLY A 8 3.17 1.35 1.85
N SER A 9 4.42 0.95 1.61
CA SER A 9 5.27 1.51 0.55
C SER A 9 4.80 1.11 -0.85
N ALA A 10 5.45 1.67 -1.87
CA ALA A 10 5.19 1.32 -3.27
C ALA A 10 5.34 -0.19 -3.48
N ALA A 11 4.31 -0.82 -4.04
CA ALA A 11 4.31 -2.27 -4.23
C ALA A 11 5.17 -2.70 -5.43
N TYR A 12 5.33 -1.79 -6.40
CA TYR A 12 6.05 -2.02 -7.64
C TYR A 12 7.16 -0.99 -7.84
N THR A 13 8.26 -1.44 -8.43
CA THR A 13 9.29 -0.57 -8.97
C THR A 13 8.74 0.23 -10.14
N ALA A 14 9.38 1.36 -10.48
CA ALA A 14 8.99 2.19 -11.62
C ALA A 14 8.87 1.37 -12.93
N PHE A 15 9.80 0.44 -13.17
CA PHE A 15 9.75 -0.44 -14.35
C PHE A 15 8.48 -1.30 -14.39
N ARG A 16 8.09 -1.91 -13.27
CA ARG A 16 6.89 -2.76 -13.19
C ARG A 16 5.62 -1.93 -13.33
N THR A 17 5.57 -0.74 -12.71
CA THR A 17 4.45 0.20 -12.84
C THR A 17 4.25 0.64 -14.29
N SER A 18 5.32 1.02 -14.99
CA SER A 18 5.24 1.41 -16.42
C SER A 18 4.78 0.27 -17.31
N LYS A 19 5.27 -0.96 -17.07
CA LYS A 19 4.83 -2.13 -17.84
C LYS A 19 3.33 -2.43 -17.62
N LEU A 20 2.85 -2.30 -16.38
CA LEU A 20 1.43 -2.51 -16.09
C LEU A 20 0.56 -1.40 -16.69
N LEU A 21 0.99 -0.14 -16.61
CA LEU A 21 0.29 0.97 -17.26
C LEU A 21 0.16 0.74 -18.77
N GLN A 22 1.25 0.35 -19.45
CA GLN A 22 1.22 0.00 -20.88
C GLN A 22 0.24 -1.13 -21.18
N THR A 23 0.12 -2.11 -20.28
CA THR A 23 -0.83 -3.23 -20.45
C THR A 23 -2.27 -2.75 -20.30
N ILE A 24 -2.57 -1.95 -19.28
CA ILE A 24 -3.91 -1.39 -19.04
C ILE A 24 -4.34 -0.49 -20.20
N GLN A 25 -3.42 0.31 -20.74
CA GLN A 25 -3.68 1.23 -21.86
C GLN A 25 -4.05 0.52 -23.17
N GLN A 26 -3.80 -0.78 -23.31
CA GLN A 26 -4.25 -1.54 -24.48
C GLN A 26 -5.79 -1.65 -24.52
N ASP A 27 -6.43 -1.73 -23.34
CA ASP A 27 -7.88 -1.83 -23.20
C ASP A 27 -8.52 -0.49 -22.82
N LEU A 28 -7.80 0.35 -22.07
CA LEU A 28 -8.26 1.63 -21.52
C LEU A 28 -7.23 2.74 -21.83
N PRO A 29 -7.20 3.26 -23.07
CA PRO A 29 -6.14 4.18 -23.53
C PRO A 29 -6.09 5.51 -22.77
N ASP A 30 -7.20 5.93 -22.15
CA ASP A 30 -7.30 7.19 -21.41
C ASP A 30 -6.72 7.11 -19.98
N VAL A 31 -6.22 5.95 -19.54
CA VAL A 31 -5.54 5.83 -18.24
C VAL A 31 -4.15 6.45 -18.34
N GLU A 32 -3.94 7.60 -17.70
CA GLU A 32 -2.68 8.37 -17.81
C GLU A 32 -1.62 7.95 -16.78
N ALA A 33 -2.03 7.45 -15.62
CA ALA A 33 -1.12 7.12 -14.52
C ALA A 33 -1.64 5.95 -13.69
N LEU A 34 -0.70 5.25 -13.04
CA LEU A 34 -0.99 4.16 -12.13
C LEU A 34 -0.11 4.28 -10.88
N GLN A 35 -0.72 4.15 -9.71
CA GLN A 35 -0.02 4.00 -8.44
C GLN A 35 -0.42 2.68 -7.79
N VAL A 36 0.57 1.96 -7.25
CA VAL A 36 0.36 0.66 -6.59
C VAL A 36 1.06 0.69 -5.24
N GLN A 37 0.32 0.38 -4.18
CA GLN A 37 0.79 0.40 -2.80
C GLN A 37 0.38 -0.86 -2.06
N PHE A 38 1.18 -1.28 -1.09
CA PHE A 38 0.74 -2.27 -0.12
C PHE A 38 -0.35 -1.68 0.79
N LEU A 39 -1.34 -2.50 1.16
CA LEU A 39 -2.33 -2.17 2.18
C LEU A 39 -2.32 -3.29 3.22
N HIS A 40 -2.03 -2.92 4.47
CA HIS A 40 -2.05 -3.84 5.59
C HIS A 40 -3.37 -3.72 6.32
N LEU A 41 -4.03 -4.85 6.56
CA LEU A 41 -5.21 -4.93 7.40
C LEU A 41 -4.79 -5.51 8.75
N VAL A 42 -4.80 -4.68 9.78
CA VAL A 42 -4.38 -5.06 11.12
C VAL A 42 -5.62 -5.37 11.95
N HIS A 43 -5.72 -6.61 12.39
CA HIS A 43 -6.78 -7.03 13.28
C HIS A 43 -6.33 -6.93 14.74
N PHE A 44 -7.05 -6.14 15.52
CA PHE A 44 -6.76 -5.87 16.92
C PHE A 44 -7.73 -6.58 17.86
N ASN A 45 -7.18 -7.36 18.79
CA ASN A 45 -7.92 -8.04 19.85
C ASN A 45 -8.46 -7.05 20.90
N ARG A 46 -7.79 -5.91 21.07
CA ARG A 46 -8.21 -4.75 21.89
C ARG A 46 -7.79 -3.48 21.18
N GLU A 47 -8.41 -2.35 21.52
CA GLU A 47 -7.99 -1.08 20.96
C GLU A 47 -6.51 -0.78 21.29
N PRO A 48 -5.67 -0.48 20.30
CA PRO A 48 -4.28 -0.13 20.53
C PRO A 48 -4.18 1.32 21.02
N ASP A 49 -3.28 1.56 21.98
CA ASP A 49 -2.96 2.92 22.40
C ASP A 49 -2.11 3.66 21.35
N SER A 50 -1.83 4.94 21.60
CA SER A 50 -1.09 5.78 20.65
C SER A 50 0.34 5.28 20.40
N PHE A 51 0.99 4.70 21.40
CA PHE A 51 2.35 4.17 21.27
C PHE A 51 2.35 2.88 20.45
N GLU A 52 1.42 1.97 20.73
CA GLU A 52 1.22 0.73 19.96
C GLU A 52 0.91 1.01 18.50
N ARG A 53 0.04 2.00 18.22
CA ARG A 53 -0.26 2.45 16.85
C ARG A 53 0.99 2.95 16.14
N GLN A 54 1.81 3.76 16.81
CA GLN A 54 3.05 4.29 16.24
C GLN A 54 4.05 3.18 15.93
N VAL A 55 4.23 2.21 16.84
CA VAL A 55 5.12 1.07 16.62
C VAL A 55 4.65 0.23 15.42
N ILE A 56 3.34 -0.02 15.30
CA ILE A 56 2.78 -0.77 14.17
C ILE A 56 3.01 -0.03 12.85
N GLN A 57 2.80 1.29 12.82
CA GLN A 57 3.09 2.10 11.63
C GLN A 57 4.56 1.98 11.21
N GLN A 58 5.50 1.99 12.15
CA GLN A 58 6.93 1.82 11.85
C GLN A 58 7.26 0.42 11.34
N LEU A 59 6.68 -0.62 11.94
CA LEU A 59 6.91 -2.01 11.52
C LEU A 59 6.36 -2.30 10.12
N LEU A 60 5.25 -1.65 9.76
CA LEU A 60 4.59 -1.83 8.46
C LEU A 60 5.13 -0.88 7.38
N HIS A 61 6.03 0.03 7.73
CA HIS A 61 6.72 0.90 6.79
C HIS A 61 8.08 0.30 6.40
N TYR A 62 8.04 -0.64 5.45
CA TYR A 62 9.22 -1.32 4.94
C TYR A 62 9.30 -1.27 3.41
N GLY A 63 10.48 -1.61 2.86
CA GLY A 63 10.74 -1.60 1.42
C GLY A 63 11.36 -0.30 0.91
N GLU A 64 11.54 -0.19 -0.40
CA GLU A 64 12.09 1.01 -1.03
C GLU A 64 11.07 2.14 -1.02
N SER A 65 11.53 3.34 -0.68
CA SER A 65 10.75 4.59 -0.66
C SER A 65 10.77 5.29 -2.01
#